data_AF-A0A271KBD3-F1
#
_entry.id   AF-A0A271KBD3-F1
#
_cell.length_a   1.000
_cell.length_b   1.000
_cell.length_c   1.000
_cell.angle_alpha   90.00
_cell.angle_beta   90.00
_cell.angle_gamma   90.00
#
_symmetry.space_group_name_H-M   'P 1'
#
loop_
_entity.id
_entity.type
_entity.pdbx_description
1 polymer ?
#
loop_
_entity_poly.entity_id
_entity_poly.type
_entity_poly.pdbx_seq_one_letter_code
_entity_poly.pdbx_strand_id
1 'polypeptide(L)'
;MAFHAHGKHRYRLWRADCNTARPHSQIAWQTPAKFATTFNPRRSLALRYAKGSAPAPVASPAQQRTTHAGNEPKTGETRGDVI
;
A
#
# COMPACT_ATOMS: atom_id res chain seq x y z
N MET A 1 12.10 15.75 21.64
CA MET A 1 11.23 14.63 21.21
C MET A 1 9.77 15.08 21.12
N ALA A 2 9.32 15.65 19.99
CA ALA A 2 7.99 16.30 19.91
C ALA A 2 7.11 15.92 18.70
N PHE A 3 7.60 15.12 17.74
CA PHE A 3 6.86 14.86 16.50
C PHE A 3 5.71 13.82 16.62
N HIS A 4 5.70 12.98 17.66
CA HIS A 4 4.70 11.91 17.82
C HIS A 4 3.39 12.35 18.53
N ALA A 5 3.42 13.40 19.35
CA ALA A 5 2.26 13.82 20.15
C ALA A 5 1.15 14.42 19.28
N HIS A 6 1.51 15.33 18.37
CA HIS A 6 0.57 15.95 17.42
C HIS A 6 -0.07 14.90 16.48
N GLY A 7 0.69 13.90 16.03
CA GLY A 7 0.18 12.82 15.17
C GLY A 7 -0.93 12.00 15.84
N LYS A 8 -0.72 11.54 17.08
CA LYS A 8 -1.75 10.78 17.82
C LYS A 8 -3.01 11.61 18.12
N HIS A 9 -2.86 12.91 18.44
CA HIS A 9 -4.01 13.79 18.67
C HIS A 9 -4.83 13.99 17.39
N ARG A 10 -4.18 14.38 16.29
CA ARG A 10 -4.85 14.57 14.98
C ARG A 10 -5.53 13.30 14.48
N TYR A 11 -4.90 12.14 14.66
CA TYR A 11 -5.50 10.84 14.32
C TYR A 11 -6.77 10.55 15.13
N ARG A 12 -6.80 10.85 16.43
CA ARG A 12 -8.01 10.67 17.27
C ARG A 12 -9.15 11.59 16.82
N LEU A 13 -8.87 12.85 16.52
CA LEU A 13 -9.87 13.79 16.00
C LEU A 13 -10.44 13.32 14.66
N TRP A 14 -9.58 12.94 13.71
CA TRP A 14 -10.00 12.39 12.42
C TRP A 14 -10.83 11.10 12.58
N ARG A 15 -10.42 10.19 13.46
CA ARG A 15 -11.18 8.98 13.80
C ARG A 15 -12.55 9.31 14.40
N ALA A 16 -12.68 10.32 15.25
CA ALA A 16 -13.97 10.73 15.79
C ALA A 16 -14.87 11.28 14.67
N ASP A 17 -14.41 12.29 13.94
CA ASP A 17 -15.11 12.94 12.83
C ASP A 17 -15.64 11.94 11.79
N CYS A 18 -14.79 11.02 11.32
CA CYS A 18 -15.20 9.97 10.36
C CYS A 18 -16.24 8.98 10.90
N ASN A 19 -16.33 8.76 12.22
CA ASN A 19 -17.28 7.79 12.80
C ASN A 19 -18.58 8.45 13.29
N THR A 20 -18.56 9.73 13.68
CA THR A 20 -19.70 10.39 14.35
C THR A 20 -20.32 11.54 13.56
N ALA A 21 -19.56 12.23 12.71
CA ALA A 21 -20.04 13.42 11.99
C ALA A 21 -20.31 13.16 10.50
N ARG A 22 -19.55 12.25 9.87
CA ARG A 22 -19.65 12.01 8.42
C ARG A 22 -20.67 10.91 8.08
N PRO A 23 -21.73 11.20 7.31
CA PRO A 23 -22.60 10.17 6.77
C PRO A 23 -21.90 9.37 5.66
N HIS A 24 -22.21 8.09 5.53
CA HIS A 24 -21.64 7.22 4.49
C HIS A 24 -22.72 6.66 3.56
N SER A 25 -22.47 6.73 2.25
CA SER A 25 -23.40 6.30 1.21
C SER A 25 -23.79 4.82 1.33
N GLN A 26 -22.85 3.96 1.73
CA GLN A 26 -23.07 2.51 1.91
C GLN A 26 -24.01 2.16 3.07
N ILE A 27 -24.23 3.06 4.03
CA ILE A 27 -25.10 2.85 5.21
C ILE A 27 -26.28 3.83 5.19
N ALA A 28 -26.88 4.02 4.01
CA ALA A 28 -28.04 4.88 3.78
C ALA A 28 -27.87 6.32 4.30
N TRP A 29 -26.66 6.88 4.14
CA TRP A 29 -26.28 8.21 4.65
C TRP A 29 -26.41 8.37 6.18
N GLN A 30 -26.38 7.27 6.93
CA GLN A 30 -26.17 7.30 8.38
C GLN A 30 -24.68 7.51 8.70
N THR A 31 -24.37 7.93 9.93
CA THR A 31 -23.00 7.90 10.45
C THR A 31 -22.64 6.49 10.94
N PRO A 32 -21.38 6.04 10.84
CA PRO A 32 -20.97 4.69 11.28
C PRO A 32 -21.38 4.36 12.72
N ALA A 33 -21.25 5.31 13.65
CA ALA A 33 -21.67 5.14 15.04
C ALA A 33 -23.19 4.87 15.16
N LYS A 34 -24.03 5.59 14.39
CA LYS A 34 -25.48 5.42 14.41
C LYS A 34 -25.93 4.12 13.73
N PHE A 35 -25.24 3.69 12.68
CA PHE A 35 -25.47 2.36 12.10
C PHE A 35 -25.17 1.25 13.13
N ALA A 36 -24.03 1.37 13.83
CA ALA A 36 -23.59 0.37 14.80
C ALA A 36 -24.58 0.15 15.96
N THR A 37 -25.35 1.16 16.41
CA THR A 37 -26.36 0.96 17.48
C THR A 37 -27.53 0.07 17.05
N THR A 38 -27.83 0.01 15.75
CA THR A 38 -28.86 -0.86 15.16
C THR A 38 -28.31 -2.18 14.61
N PHE A 39 -27.01 -2.25 14.40
CA PHE A 39 -26.35 -3.42 13.81
C PHE A 39 -26.31 -4.56 14.83
N ASN A 40 -27.16 -5.56 14.61
CA ASN A 40 -27.20 -6.79 15.39
C ASN A 40 -26.39 -7.87 14.65
N PRO A 41 -25.08 -8.05 14.94
CA PRO A 41 -24.27 -9.07 14.28
C PRO A 41 -24.79 -10.46 14.64
N ARG A 42 -25.49 -11.10 13.70
CA ARG A 42 -25.76 -12.53 13.79
C ARG A 42 -24.41 -13.23 13.87
N ARG A 43 -24.23 -14.10 14.87
CA ARG A 43 -22.99 -14.88 15.06
C ARG A 43 -22.66 -15.57 13.74
N SER A 44 -21.52 -15.23 13.14
CA SER A 44 -21.10 -15.87 11.91
C SER A 44 -20.96 -17.37 12.16
N LEU A 45 -21.49 -18.16 11.23
CA LEU A 45 -21.34 -19.60 11.29
C LEU A 45 -19.83 -19.92 11.25
N ALA A 46 -19.39 -20.89 12.05
CA ALA A 46 -17.98 -21.27 12.09
C ALA A 46 -17.45 -21.49 10.66
N LEU A 47 -16.30 -20.89 10.36
CA LEU A 47 -15.75 -20.84 9.01
C LEU A 47 -15.61 -22.29 8.49
N ARG A 48 -16.35 -22.62 7.44
CA ARG A 48 -16.46 -24.00 6.90
C ARG A 48 -15.11 -24.60 6.50
N TYR A 49 -14.15 -23.74 6.18
CA TYR A 49 -12.79 -24.13 5.80
C TYR A 49 -11.79 -23.41 6.69
N ALA A 50 -11.01 -24.16 7.48
CA ALA A 50 -9.92 -23.61 8.29
C ALA A 50 -8.74 -23.09 7.44
N LYS A 51 -8.69 -23.47 6.15
CA LYS A 51 -7.66 -23.06 5.19
C LYS A 51 -8.17 -21.87 4.37
N GLY A 52 -7.40 -20.79 4.31
CA GLY A 52 -7.74 -19.62 3.50
C GLY A 52 -7.69 -19.91 2.00
N SER A 53 -8.49 -19.19 1.21
CA SER A 53 -8.56 -19.32 -0.26
C SER A 53 -7.43 -18.60 -1.01
N ALA A 54 -6.42 -18.08 -0.30
CA ALA A 54 -5.31 -17.38 -0.94
C ALA A 54 -4.43 -18.39 -1.71
N PRO A 55 -4.11 -18.14 -2.99
CA PRO A 55 -3.14 -18.97 -3.71
C PRO A 55 -1.76 -18.84 -3.07
N ALA A 56 -0.91 -19.84 -3.26
CA ALA A 56 0.48 -19.77 -2.82
C ALA A 56 1.19 -18.56 -3.47
N PRO A 57 2.05 -17.82 -2.73
CA PRO A 57 2.83 -16.75 -3.32
C PRO A 57 3.71 -17.27 -4.46
N VAL A 58 3.43 -16.85 -5.69
CA VAL A 58 4.29 -17.15 -6.83
C VAL A 58 5.46 -16.17 -6.79
N ALA A 59 6.62 -16.65 -6.36
CA ALA A 59 7.85 -15.88 -6.41
C ALA A 59 8.34 -15.82 -7.87
N SER A 60 8.38 -14.63 -8.45
CA SER A 60 9.06 -14.41 -9.74
C SER A 60 10.57 -14.68 -9.58
N PRO A 61 11.22 -15.42 -10.50
CA PRO A 61 12.65 -15.61 -10.46
C PRO A 61 13.37 -14.27 -10.60
N ALA A 62 14.42 -14.07 -9.80
CA ALA A 62 15.24 -12.87 -9.89
C ALA A 62 15.92 -12.80 -11.26
N GLN A 63 15.77 -11.66 -11.95
CA GLN A 63 16.48 -11.43 -13.21
C GLN A 63 17.99 -11.36 -12.92
N GLN A 64 18.76 -12.29 -13.48
CA GLN A 64 20.21 -12.20 -13.46
C GLN A 64 20.63 -10.97 -14.28
N ARG A 65 21.30 -10.02 -13.63
CA ARG A 65 21.84 -8.83 -14.28
C ARG A 65 22.94 -9.25 -15.25
N THR A 66 22.72 -9.10 -16.55
CA THR A 66 23.77 -9.30 -17.56
C THR A 66 24.80 -8.17 -17.46
N THR A 67 26.04 -8.52 -17.12
CA THR A 67 27.16 -7.57 -17.11
C THR A 67 27.70 -7.42 -18.53
N HIS A 68 27.10 -6.54 -19.34
CA HIS A 68 27.72 -6.09 -20.58
C HIS A 68 28.78 -5.02 -20.28
N ALA A 69 30.03 -5.45 -20.08
CA ALA A 69 31.19 -4.58 -20.19
C ALA A 69 31.48 -4.37 -21.68
N GLY A 70 30.94 -3.31 -22.29
CA GLY A 70 30.97 -3.19 -23.75
C GLY A 70 30.47 -1.88 -24.35
N ASN A 71 30.68 -0.72 -23.71
CA ASN A 71 30.39 0.58 -24.32
C ASN A 71 31.28 1.73 -23.80
N GLU A 72 32.60 1.56 -23.73
CA GLU A 72 33.50 2.71 -23.66
C GLU A 72 33.70 3.31 -25.07
N PRO A 73 33.28 4.56 -25.33
CA PRO A 73 33.54 5.21 -26.60
C PRO A 73 35.02 5.62 -26.69
N LYS A 74 35.70 5.22 -27.77
CA LYS A 74 37.05 5.72 -28.06
C LYS A 74 36.98 7.17 -28.54
N THR A 75 37.44 8.11 -27.72
CA THR A 75 37.77 9.47 -28.15
C THR A 75 38.96 9.42 -29.12
N GLY A 76 38.82 10.06 -30.28
CA GLY A 76 39.86 10.13 -31.32
C GLY A 76 40.60 11.48 -31.36
N GLU A 77 41.33 11.69 -32.47
CA GLU A 77 42.28 12.78 -32.76
C GLU A 77 43.65 12.68 -32.04
N THR A 78 44.81 12.96 -32.64
CA THR A 78 45.21 13.50 -33.97
C THR A 78 46.65 13.00 -34.31
N ARG A 79 47.31 13.10 -35.50
CA ARG A 79 47.04 13.68 -36.84
C ARG A 79 48.02 13.07 -37.89
N GLY A 80 47.58 12.83 -39.14
CA GLY A 80 48.33 12.94 -40.41
C GLY A 80 49.66 12.18 -40.66
N ASP A 81 49.67 11.34 -41.70
CA ASP A 81 50.88 10.87 -42.40
C ASP A 81 51.46 11.96 -43.33
N VAL A 82 52.79 11.96 -43.53
CA VAL A 82 53.52 12.09 -44.83
C VAL A 82 55.05 12.09 -44.58
N ILE A 83 55.80 11.56 -45.55
CA ILE A 83 57.27 11.48 -45.61
C ILE A 83 57.88 12.84 -46.00
#